data_AF-A0A973G7F5-F1
#
_entry.id   AF-A0A973G7F5-F1
#
_cell.length_a   1.000
_cell.length_b   1.000
_cell.length_c   1.000
_cell.angle_alpha   90.00
_cell.angle_beta   90.00
_cell.angle_gamma   90.00
#
_symmetry.space_group_name_H-M   'P 1'
#
loop_
_entity.id
_entity.type
_entity.pdbx_description
1 polymer ?
#
loop_
_entity_poly.entity_id
_entity_poly.type
_entity_poly.pdbx_seq_one_letter_code
_entity_poly.pdbx_strand_id
1 'polypeptide(L)'
;MLLTRDALLKVAVVAAAAAMVGCSPTQERGPQPIVGWSVADDVVHLWVDTCNGDPETTVVETDDGVTITVVSTRRNPGDACQDSIAVTLDAPLGDRSLVDGVTGREPEPMEG
;
A
#
# COMPACT_ATOMS: atom_id res chain seq x y z
N MET A 1 -46.41 -30.41 46.35
CA MET A 1 -46.76 -30.21 44.93
C MET A 1 -45.58 -29.48 44.30
N LEU A 2 -44.91 -30.15 43.36
CA LEU A 2 -43.54 -29.86 42.93
C LEU A 2 -43.42 -28.49 42.24
N LEU A 3 -42.43 -27.69 42.66
CA LEU A 3 -41.86 -26.64 41.82
C LEU A 3 -41.32 -27.30 40.55
N THR A 4 -41.91 -26.94 39.41
CA THR A 4 -41.56 -27.45 38.08
C THR A 4 -40.16 -26.97 37.69
N ARG A 5 -39.21 -27.90 37.73
CA ARG A 5 -37.78 -27.74 37.43
C ARG A 5 -37.45 -27.50 35.95
N ASP A 6 -38.47 -27.38 35.09
CA ASP A 6 -38.29 -27.45 33.63
C ASP A 6 -38.19 -26.09 32.93
N ALA A 7 -38.37 -24.98 33.65
CA ALA A 7 -38.36 -23.64 33.06
C ALA A 7 -36.98 -22.95 33.05
N LEU A 8 -35.94 -23.56 33.63
CA LEU A 8 -34.62 -22.93 33.79
C LEU A 8 -33.55 -23.41 32.79
N LEU A 9 -33.84 -24.42 31.95
CA LEU A 9 -32.79 -25.10 31.17
C LEU A 9 -32.65 -24.69 29.68
N LYS A 10 -33.40 -23.71 29.18
CA LYS A 10 -33.42 -23.36 27.73
C LYS A 10 -32.95 -21.94 27.37
N VAL A 11 -32.34 -21.21 28.29
CA VAL A 11 -31.84 -19.83 28.02
C VAL A 11 -30.32 -19.75 27.86
N ALA A 12 -29.58 -20.81 28.19
CA ALA A 12 -28.12 -20.75 28.34
C ALA A 12 -27.28 -21.21 27.13
N VAL A 13 -27.79 -21.16 25.89
CA VAL A 13 -27.00 -21.55 24.69
C VAL A 13 -26.69 -20.36 23.76
N VAL A 14 -27.20 -19.16 24.04
CA VAL A 14 -27.11 -18.03 23.09
C VAL A 14 -25.83 -17.18 23.23
N ALA A 15 -24.95 -17.39 24.22
CA ALA A 15 -24.03 -16.33 24.66
C ALA A 15 -22.50 -16.60 24.52
N ALA A 16 -22.02 -17.47 23.62
CA ALA A 16 -20.57 -17.75 23.54
C ALA A 16 -19.99 -17.96 22.13
N ALA A 17 -20.51 -17.28 21.11
CA ALA A 17 -19.94 -17.34 19.75
C ALA A 17 -19.70 -15.95 19.11
N ALA A 18 -19.43 -14.93 19.91
CA ALA A 18 -19.39 -13.53 19.45
C ALA A 18 -18.06 -12.79 19.69
N ALA A 19 -16.92 -13.48 19.78
CA ALA A 19 -15.67 -12.81 20.20
C ALA A 19 -14.40 -13.18 19.42
N MET A 20 -14.48 -13.45 18.12
CA MET A 20 -13.28 -13.50 17.26
C MET A 20 -13.47 -12.79 15.92
N VAL A 21 -14.05 -11.58 15.93
CA VAL A 21 -13.76 -10.63 14.83
C VAL A 21 -12.39 -10.04 15.15
N GLY A 22 -11.34 -10.81 14.84
CA GLY A 22 -9.99 -10.30 14.87
C GLY A 22 -9.91 -9.14 13.90
N CYS A 23 -9.63 -7.93 14.41
CA CYS A 23 -9.15 -6.84 13.59
C CYS A 23 -7.80 -7.26 13.02
N SER A 24 -7.80 -7.97 11.89
CA SER A 24 -6.60 -8.07 11.06
C SER A 24 -6.18 -6.64 10.72
N PRO A 25 -4.89 -6.28 10.77
CA PRO A 25 -4.47 -5.02 10.17
C PRO A 25 -4.96 -5.03 8.72
N THR A 26 -5.77 -4.04 8.34
CA THR A 26 -6.35 -3.95 7.01
C THR A 26 -5.20 -3.84 6.01
N GLN A 27 -4.81 -4.98 5.44
CA GLN A 27 -3.87 -5.03 4.33
C GLN A 27 -4.70 -4.92 3.06
N GLU A 28 -4.40 -3.92 2.25
CA GLU A 28 -5.10 -3.67 1.00
C GLU A 28 -4.07 -3.50 -0.11
N ARG A 29 -4.25 -4.24 -1.21
CA ARG A 29 -3.46 -4.06 -2.43
C ARG A 29 -4.17 -3.06 -3.34
N GLY A 30 -3.43 -2.08 -3.82
CA GLY A 30 -3.96 -1.07 -4.73
C GLY A 30 -2.91 -0.06 -5.15
N PRO A 31 -3.31 0.97 -5.92
CA PRO A 31 -2.43 2.06 -6.33
C PRO A 31 -1.85 2.80 -5.11
N GLN A 32 -0.56 3.11 -5.14
CA GLN A 32 0.13 3.79 -4.04
C GLN A 32 0.86 5.03 -4.55
N PRO A 33 0.70 6.18 -3.87
CA PRO A 33 1.37 7.41 -4.28
C PRO A 33 2.88 7.29 -4.05
N ILE A 34 3.64 7.89 -4.97
CA ILE A 34 5.09 8.03 -4.82
C ILE A 34 5.34 9.16 -3.83
N VAL A 35 6.10 8.89 -2.76
CA VAL A 35 6.38 9.87 -1.69
C VAL A 35 7.80 10.45 -1.76
N GLY A 36 8.63 9.91 -2.65
CA GLY A 36 9.95 10.44 -2.95
C GLY A 36 10.59 9.72 -4.12
N TRP A 37 11.54 10.38 -4.77
CA TRP A 37 12.31 9.79 -5.86
C TRP A 37 13.70 10.40 -6.02
N SER A 38 14.61 9.69 -6.69
CA SER A 38 15.92 10.17 -7.10
C SER A 38 16.39 9.43 -8.36
N VAL A 39 17.44 9.93 -9.03
CA VAL A 39 17.97 9.34 -10.26
C VAL A 39 19.45 9.05 -10.14
N ALA A 40 19.85 7.89 -10.64
CA ALA A 40 21.23 7.51 -10.92
C ALA A 40 21.30 6.93 -12.34
N ASP A 41 21.93 7.65 -13.27
CA ASP A 41 22.01 7.31 -14.69
C ASP A 41 20.62 7.13 -15.35
N ASP A 42 20.29 5.91 -15.76
CA ASP A 42 19.02 5.47 -16.35
C ASP A 42 18.10 4.78 -15.33
N VAL A 43 18.44 4.81 -14.04
CA VAL A 43 17.65 4.20 -12.97
C VAL A 43 17.00 5.28 -12.11
N VAL A 44 15.67 5.22 -12.05
CA VAL A 44 14.86 6.00 -11.11
C VAL A 44 14.65 5.16 -9.85
N HIS A 45 15.06 5.70 -8.71
CA HIS A 45 14.72 5.16 -7.40
C HIS A 45 13.44 5.82 -6.90
N LEU A 46 12.46 5.03 -6.47
CA LEU A 46 11.17 5.48 -5.96
C LEU A 46 10.94 4.97 -4.54
N TRP A 47 10.20 5.74 -3.75
CA TRP A 47 9.76 5.33 -2.42
C TRP A 47 8.25 5.43 -2.27
N VAL A 48 7.67 4.42 -1.62
CA VAL A 48 6.24 4.34 -1.29
C VAL A 48 6.02 3.83 0.14
N ASP A 49 5.00 4.34 0.83
CA ASP A 49 4.70 4.02 2.23
C ASP A 49 3.88 2.72 2.38
N THR A 50 4.40 1.59 1.88
CA THR A 50 3.65 0.31 1.85
C THR A 50 4.16 -0.79 2.76
N CYS A 51 5.39 -0.67 3.24
CA CYS A 51 6.07 -1.57 4.16
C CYS A 51 6.04 -3.08 3.77
N ASN A 52 7.08 -3.51 3.08
CA ASN A 52 7.22 -4.85 2.49
C ASN A 52 6.06 -5.18 1.54
N GLY A 53 5.48 -4.16 0.90
CA GLY A 53 4.23 -4.20 0.14
C GLY A 53 4.25 -5.03 -1.14
N ASP A 54 5.44 -5.46 -1.55
CA ASP A 54 5.70 -6.15 -2.82
C ASP A 54 5.25 -5.30 -4.02
N PRO A 55 5.88 -4.12 -4.21
CA PRO A 55 5.46 -3.15 -5.22
C PRO A 55 5.74 -3.63 -6.65
N GLU A 56 4.79 -3.32 -7.53
CA GLU A 56 4.86 -3.53 -8.97
C GLU A 56 4.71 -2.18 -9.68
N THR A 57 5.46 -1.98 -10.77
CA THR A 57 5.46 -0.73 -11.53
C THR A 57 4.96 -0.91 -12.95
N THR A 58 4.15 0.03 -13.42
CA THR A 58 3.90 0.25 -14.85
C THR A 58 4.54 1.58 -15.25
N VAL A 59 5.32 1.57 -16.33
CA VAL A 59 6.06 2.73 -16.83
C VAL A 59 5.55 3.10 -18.22
N VAL A 60 5.29 4.38 -18.43
CA VAL A 60 4.98 4.94 -19.75
C VAL A 60 5.97 6.07 -20.02
N GLU A 61 6.84 5.87 -21.00
CA GLU A 61 7.83 6.87 -21.42
C GLU A 61 7.38 7.60 -22.68
N THR A 62 7.63 8.90 -22.70
CA THR A 62 7.52 9.78 -23.86
C THR A 62 8.81 10.60 -23.99
N ASP A 63 8.89 11.38 -25.07
CA ASP A 63 10.03 12.27 -25.31
C ASP A 63 10.18 13.34 -24.21
N ASP A 64 9.06 13.77 -23.59
CA ASP A 64 9.02 14.89 -22.64
C ASP A 64 8.84 14.45 -21.17
N GLY A 65 8.58 13.16 -20.92
CA GLY A 65 8.22 12.72 -19.57
C GLY A 65 8.18 11.21 -19.38
N VAL A 66 8.16 10.83 -18.11
CA VAL A 66 8.01 9.45 -17.64
C VAL A 66 6.87 9.43 -16.63
N THR A 67 5.84 8.63 -16.91
CA THR A 67 4.76 8.37 -15.94
C THR A 67 4.96 7.00 -15.33
N ILE A 68 5.07 6.92 -14.00
CA ILE A 68 5.23 5.67 -13.27
C ILE A 68 4.04 5.46 -12.35
N THR A 69 3.36 4.32 -12.47
CA THR A 69 2.28 3.90 -11.56
C THR A 69 2.77 2.76 -10.69
N VAL A 70 2.63 2.89 -9.37
CA VAL A 70 2.97 1.83 -8.41
C VAL A 70 1.70 1.17 -7.89
N VAL A 71 1.65 -0.16 -7.92
CA VAL A 71 0.66 -0.97 -7.21
C VAL A 71 1.38 -1.78 -6.15
N SER A 72 0.93 -1.69 -4.90
CA SER A 72 1.56 -2.40 -3.79
C SER A 72 0.53 -2.73 -2.72
N THR A 73 0.84 -3.70 -1.86
CA THR A 73 0.04 -4.01 -0.67
C THR A 73 0.41 -3.06 0.46
N ARG A 74 -0.48 -2.14 0.81
CA ARG A 74 -0.28 -1.27 1.97
C ARG A 74 -0.47 -2.05 3.26
N ARG A 75 0.62 -2.19 4.00
CA ARG A 75 0.64 -2.69 5.38
C ARG A 75 1.16 -1.50 6.19
N ASN A 76 0.35 -0.85 7.02
CA ASN A 76 0.75 0.39 7.69
C ASN A 76 1.22 0.14 9.14
N PRO A 77 2.52 -0.09 9.42
CA PRO A 77 3.05 -0.07 10.78
C PRO A 77 3.48 1.34 11.26
N GLY A 78 3.22 2.40 10.47
CA GLY A 78 3.65 3.79 10.71
C GLY A 78 4.61 4.32 9.62
N ASP A 79 4.85 5.63 9.64
CA ASP A 79 5.55 6.39 8.58
C ASP A 79 7.06 6.08 8.43
N ALA A 80 7.61 5.24 9.31
CA ALA A 80 9.02 4.89 9.28
C ALA A 80 9.35 3.72 8.32
N CYS A 81 8.35 3.06 7.74
CA CYS A 81 8.54 1.91 6.87
C CYS A 81 8.14 2.22 5.44
N GLN A 82 9.14 2.25 4.55
CA GLN A 82 8.97 2.48 3.12
C GLN A 82 9.51 1.31 2.31
N ASP A 83 8.93 1.11 1.13
CA ASP A 83 9.49 0.24 0.11
C ASP A 83 10.21 1.09 -0.93
N SER A 84 11.45 0.71 -1.24
CA SER A 84 12.24 1.30 -2.32
C SER A 84 12.11 0.47 -3.60
N ILE A 85 11.90 1.12 -4.73
CA ILE A 85 11.78 0.49 -6.05
C ILE A 85 12.84 1.08 -6.97
N ALA A 86 13.52 0.24 -7.75
CA ALA A 86 14.42 0.68 -8.81
C ALA A 86 13.76 0.43 -10.16
N VAL A 87 13.58 1.48 -10.94
CA VAL A 87 12.97 1.45 -12.28
C VAL A 87 14.03 1.84 -13.29
N THR A 88 14.44 0.88 -14.12
CA THR A 88 15.30 1.17 -15.27
C THR A 88 14.43 1.75 -16.39
N LEU A 89 14.85 2.90 -16.92
CA LEU A 89 14.23 3.58 -18.05
C LEU A 89 14.87 3.15 -19.37
N ASP A 90 14.15 3.32 -20.47
CA ASP A 90 14.66 3.11 -21.83
C ASP A 90 15.70 4.18 -22.23
N ALA A 91 15.63 5.36 -21.61
CA ALA A 91 16.59 6.45 -21.75
C ALA A 91 16.82 7.18 -20.41
N PRO A 92 17.94 7.91 -20.23
CA PRO A 92 18.16 8.71 -19.02
C PRO A 92 17.04 9.73 -18.77
N LEU A 93 16.64 9.99 -17.52
CA LEU A 93 15.55 10.92 -17.22
C LEU A 93 15.86 12.34 -17.74
N GLY A 94 17.06 12.87 -17.45
CA GLY A 94 17.51 14.17 -17.94
C GLY A 94 16.58 15.31 -17.51
N ASP A 95 16.15 16.13 -18.47
CA ASP A 95 15.22 17.23 -18.25
C ASP A 95 13.73 16.80 -18.38
N ARG A 96 13.46 15.50 -18.61
CA ARG A 96 12.09 14.98 -18.72
C ARG A 96 11.41 15.02 -17.36
N SER A 97 10.12 15.31 -17.37
CA SER A 97 9.31 15.30 -16.14
C SER A 97 9.06 13.88 -15.63
N LEU A 98 9.03 13.70 -14.31
CA LEU A 98 8.56 12.47 -13.69
C LEU A 98 7.16 12.69 -13.11
N VAL A 99 6.20 11.87 -13.51
CA VAL A 99 4.80 11.97 -13.07
C VAL A 99 4.40 10.69 -12.35
N ASP A 100 3.85 10.83 -11.14
CA ASP A 100 3.17 9.75 -10.45
C ASP A 100 1.82 9.48 -11.12
N GLY A 101 1.66 8.29 -11.69
CA GLY A 101 0.43 7.89 -12.38
C GLY A 101 -0.78 7.73 -11.45
N VAL A 102 -0.57 7.62 -10.14
CA VAL A 102 -1.66 7.57 -9.13
C VAL A 102 -2.21 8.96 -8.84
N THR A 103 -1.33 9.96 -8.68
CA THR A 103 -1.73 11.32 -8.31
C THR A 103 -1.86 12.28 -9.49
N GLY A 104 -1.27 11.94 -10.64
CA GLY A 104 -1.20 12.78 -11.83
C GLY A 104 -0.31 14.01 -11.66
N ARG A 105 0.61 13.98 -10.70
CA ARG A 105 1.50 15.10 -10.35
C ARG A 105 2.94 14.62 -10.26
N GLU A 106 3.87 15.55 -10.35
CA GLU A 106 5.27 15.28 -10.02
C GLU A 106 5.40 15.09 -8.49
N PRO A 107 5.93 13.95 -8.03
CA PRO A 107 6.24 13.74 -6.62
C PRO A 107 7.48 14.57 -6.22
N GLU A 108 7.60 14.88 -4.94
CA GLU A 108 8.75 15.62 -4.42
C GLU A 108 10.04 14.80 -4.62
N PRO A 109 11.09 15.38 -5.23
CA PRO A 109 12.39 14.72 -5.31
C PRO A 109 13.00 14.62 -3.92
N MET A 110 13.65 13.49 -3.64
CA MET A 110 14.55 13.39 -2.49
C MET A 110 15.88 13.99 -2.89
N GLU A 111 16.27 15.08 -2.23
CA GLU A 111 17.61 15.63 -2.42
C GLU A 111 18.65 14.56 -2.06
N GLY A 112 19.57 14.32 -2.99
CA GLY A 112 20.76 13.48 -2.80
C GLY A 112 21.95 14.29 -2.32
#